data_AF-A0A7J9Q4Y2-F1
#
_entry.id   AF-A0A7J9Q4Y2-F1
#
_cell.length_a   1.000
_cell.length_b   1.000
_cell.length_c   1.000
_cell.angle_alpha   90.00
_cell.angle_beta   90.00
_cell.angle_gamma   90.00
#
_symmetry.space_group_name_H-M   'P 1'
#
loop_
_entity.id
_entity.type
_entity.pdbx_description
1 polymer ?
#
loop_
_entity_poly.entity_id
_entity_poly.type
_entity_poly.pdbx_seq_one_letter_code
_entity_poly.pdbx_strand_id
1 'polypeptide(L)'
;MSKMLIKYHFLFGFIVSLLLYPVYGINVLIIFFTNILLDVDHYILYIFKFKSFDMVKAHNYFFNEEKPFLLFFHTVEFLLVLLLLSFYSKLAFFALIGVVIHFLLDIYEEMREKYIGRFPSIVWWYLRK
;
A
#
# COMPACT_ATOMS: atom_id res chain seq x y z
N MET A 1 7.34 4.82 -13.66
CA MET A 1 8.21 5.16 -12.51
C MET A 1 7.36 5.28 -11.24
N SER A 2 6.75 4.19 -10.73
CA SER A 2 6.08 4.19 -9.41
C SER A 2 7.16 4.12 -8.32
N LYS A 3 7.83 5.24 -8.10
CA LYS A 3 8.82 5.37 -7.05
C LYS A 3 8.06 5.44 -5.75
N MET A 4 7.83 4.29 -5.09
CA MET A 4 7.45 4.22 -3.69
C MET A 4 8.34 5.17 -2.88
N LEU A 5 7.90 6.41 -2.76
CA LEU A 5 8.52 7.35 -1.87
C LEU A 5 7.83 7.06 -0.56
N ILE A 6 8.36 6.04 0.13
CA ILE A 6 7.97 5.66 1.49
C ILE A 6 7.87 6.91 2.38
N LYS A 7 8.70 7.93 2.09
CA LYS A 7 8.62 9.27 2.70
C LYS A 7 7.25 9.95 2.53
N TYR A 8 6.65 9.93 1.34
CA TYR A 8 5.32 10.50 1.11
C TYR A 8 4.23 9.66 1.75
N HIS A 9 4.27 8.33 1.66
CA HIS A 9 3.33 7.48 2.41
C HIS A 9 3.41 7.82 3.90
N PHE A 10 4.60 7.77 4.49
CA PHE A 10 4.81 8.15 5.89
C PHE A 10 4.27 9.54 6.23
N LEU A 11 4.64 10.56 5.45
CA LEU A 11 4.28 11.95 5.72
C LEU A 11 2.76 12.17 5.62
N PHE A 12 2.12 11.69 4.56
CA PHE A 12 0.67 11.84 4.38
C PHE A 12 -0.12 11.04 5.40
N GLY A 13 0.29 9.79 5.69
CA GLY A 13 -0.33 8.99 6.74
C GLY A 13 -0.26 9.70 8.10
N PHE A 14 0.88 10.33 8.40
CA PHE A 14 1.07 11.10 9.64
C PHE A 14 0.19 12.35 9.67
N ILE A 15 0.20 13.16 8.61
CA ILE A 15 -0.61 14.38 8.51
C ILE A 15 -2.10 14.07 8.64
N VAL A 16 -2.62 13.08 7.89
CA VAL A 16 -4.04 12.73 7.94
C VAL A 16 -4.42 12.22 9.34
N SER A 17 -3.57 11.40 9.95
CA SER A 17 -3.83 10.90 11.30
C SER A 17 -3.86 12.04 12.33
N LEU A 18 -2.94 13.00 12.23
CA LEU A 18 -2.88 14.17 13.09
C LEU A 18 -4.12 15.06 12.94
N LEU A 19 -4.59 15.28 11.70
CA LEU A 19 -5.80 16.07 11.42
C LEU A 19 -7.07 15.41 11.98
N LEU A 20 -7.14 14.08 11.97
CA LEU A 20 -8.28 13.32 12.46
C LEU A 20 -8.25 13.08 13.99
N TYR A 21 -7.11 13.31 14.63
CA TYR A 21 -6.91 13.05 16.06
C TYR A 21 -7.94 13.74 16.98
N PRO A 22 -8.33 15.01 16.78
CA PRO A 22 -9.31 15.67 17.65
C PRO A 22 -10.69 14.99 17.68
N VAL A 23 -11.05 14.27 16.61
CA VAL A 23 -12.36 13.62 16.44
C VAL A 23 -12.31 12.16 16.87
N TYR A 24 -11.25 11.44 16.50
CA TYR A 24 -11.19 9.99 16.65
C TYR A 24 -10.17 9.49 17.70
N GLY A 25 -9.43 10.41 18.33
CA GLY A 25 -8.45 10.13 19.38
C GLY A 25 -7.35 9.18 18.90
N ILE A 26 -6.92 8.28 19.78
CA ILE A 26 -5.79 7.36 19.53
C ILE A 26 -6.04 6.38 18.36
N ASN A 27 -7.30 6.16 17.96
CA ASN A 27 -7.64 5.24 16.88
C ASN A 27 -7.02 5.67 15.53
N VAL A 28 -6.70 6.96 15.36
CA VAL A 28 -6.03 7.45 14.15
C VAL A 28 -4.64 6.86 13.95
N LEU A 29 -3.99 6.33 15.00
CA LEU A 29 -2.72 5.63 14.84
C LEU A 29 -2.86 4.41 13.93
N ILE A 30 -4.04 3.78 13.89
CA ILE A 30 -4.31 2.67 12.97
C ILE A 30 -4.18 3.14 11.52
N ILE A 31 -4.69 4.35 11.20
CA ILE A 31 -4.58 4.94 9.86
C ILE A 31 -3.10 5.09 9.48
N PHE A 32 -2.30 5.70 10.36
CA PHE A 32 -0.87 5.91 10.15
C PHE A 32 -0.12 4.59 9.94
N PHE A 33 -0.31 3.62 10.84
CA PHE A 33 0.39 2.34 10.75
C PHE A 33 -0.05 1.53 9.54
N THR A 34 -1.35 1.44 9.25
CA THR A 34 -1.83 0.73 8.06
C THR A 34 -1.27 1.32 6.78
N ASN A 35 -1.22 2.65 6.67
CA ASN A 35 -0.68 3.34 5.51
C ASN A 35 0.82 3.07 5.28
N ILE A 36 1.60 2.71 6.32
CA ILE A 36 3.01 2.29 6.18
C ILE A 36 3.12 0.78 5.96
N LEU A 37 2.30 -0.01 6.65
CA LEU A 37 2.37 -1.47 6.62
C LEU A 37 1.97 -2.06 5.26
N LEU A 38 1.23 -1.32 4.43
CA LEU A 38 0.91 -1.72 3.06
C LEU A 38 2.16 -2.00 2.23
N ASP A 39 3.17 -1.13 2.29
CA ASP A 39 4.43 -1.25 1.54
C ASP A 39 5.27 -2.47 1.96
N VAL A 40 4.96 -3.12 3.08
CA VAL A 40 5.71 -4.29 3.57
C VAL A 40 5.60 -5.48 2.61
N ASP A 41 4.53 -5.58 1.82
CA ASP A 41 4.36 -6.66 0.85
C ASP A 41 5.44 -6.65 -0.26
N HIS A 42 6.00 -5.49 -0.59
CA HIS A 42 7.14 -5.36 -1.50
C HIS A 42 8.37 -6.04 -0.89
N TYR A 43 8.70 -5.71 0.36
CA TYR A 43 9.82 -6.32 1.07
C TYR A 43 9.64 -7.84 1.20
N ILE A 44 8.42 -8.28 1.52
CA ILE A 44 8.08 -9.70 1.60
C ILE A 44 8.31 -10.38 0.24
N LEU A 45 7.80 -9.81 -0.86
CA LEU A 45 7.98 -10.35 -2.20
C LEU A 45 9.46 -10.43 -2.59
N TYR A 46 10.24 -9.41 -2.27
CA TYR A 46 11.70 -9.41 -2.50
C TYR A 46 12.40 -10.51 -1.72
N ILE A 47 12.10 -10.66 -0.42
CA ILE A 47 12.67 -11.74 0.41
C ILE A 47 12.30 -13.11 -0.17
N PHE A 48 11.06 -13.31 -0.61
CA PHE A 48 10.66 -14.58 -1.21
C PHE A 48 11.42 -14.90 -2.49
N LYS A 49 11.62 -13.88 -3.35
CA LYS A 49 12.26 -14.02 -4.67
C LYS A 49 13.78 -14.19 -4.57
N PHE A 50 14.44 -13.40 -3.74
CA PHE A 50 15.91 -13.31 -3.68
C PHE A 50 16.52 -13.94 -2.43
N LYS A 51 15.71 -14.37 -1.45
CA LYS A 51 16.16 -14.91 -0.16
C LYS A 51 17.13 -13.97 0.56
N SER A 52 16.91 -12.67 0.41
CA SER A 52 17.75 -11.61 0.95
C SER A 52 16.93 -10.60 1.74
N PHE A 53 17.43 -10.20 2.91
CA PHE A 53 16.83 -9.18 3.78
C PHE A 53 17.42 -7.77 3.56
N ASP A 54 18.22 -7.59 2.51
CA ASP A 54 18.84 -6.31 2.18
C ASP A 54 17.78 -5.31 1.68
N MET A 55 17.38 -4.40 2.57
CA MET A 55 16.33 -3.41 2.29
C MET A 55 16.71 -2.42 1.20
N VAL A 56 18.00 -2.11 1.04
CA VAL A 56 18.48 -1.18 0.01
C VAL A 56 18.35 -1.84 -1.36
N LYS A 57 18.75 -3.11 -1.46
CA LYS A 57 18.55 -3.88 -2.70
C LYS A 57 17.07 -4.12 -2.99
N ALA A 58 16.24 -4.34 -1.98
CA ALA A 58 14.79 -4.45 -2.16
C ALA A 58 14.19 -3.17 -2.74
N HIS A 59 14.53 -2.02 -2.16
CA HIS A 59 14.09 -0.73 -2.68
C HIS A 59 14.56 -0.52 -4.12
N ASN A 60 15.85 -0.73 -4.40
CA ASN A 60 16.40 -0.59 -5.75
C ASN A 60 15.76 -1.56 -6.76
N TYR A 61 15.36 -2.75 -6.32
CA TYR A 61 14.70 -3.74 -7.18
C TYR A 61 13.35 -3.21 -7.67
N PHE A 62 12.46 -2.79 -6.77
CA PHE A 62 11.15 -2.27 -7.16
C PHE A 62 11.20 -0.89 -7.81
N PHE A 63 12.24 -0.11 -7.52
CA PHE A 63 12.44 1.19 -8.13
C PHE A 63 12.86 1.11 -9.61
N ASN A 64 13.66 0.10 -9.97
CA ASN A 64 14.24 -0.04 -11.31
C ASN A 64 13.50 -1.04 -12.21
N GLU A 65 12.64 -1.92 -11.67
CA GLU A 65 11.91 -2.88 -12.48
C GLU A 65 10.64 -2.26 -13.11
N GLU A 66 10.53 -2.36 -14.44
CA GLU A 66 9.36 -1.94 -15.22
C GLU A 66 8.32 -3.05 -15.43
N LYS A 67 8.51 -4.20 -14.80
CA LYS A 67 7.55 -5.30 -14.84
C LYS A 67 6.55 -5.13 -13.71
N PRO A 68 5.24 -5.19 -14.00
CA PRO A 68 4.27 -5.03 -12.95
C PRO A 68 4.25 -6.26 -12.03
N PHE A 69 4.06 -6.02 -10.73
CA PHE A 69 4.09 -7.04 -9.70
C PHE A 69 2.70 -7.32 -9.14
N LEU A 70 2.47 -8.56 -8.71
CA LEU A 70 1.33 -8.87 -7.84
C LEU A 70 1.74 -8.62 -6.39
N LEU A 71 1.15 -7.59 -5.80
CA LEU A 71 1.36 -7.16 -4.43
C LEU A 71 0.04 -7.31 -3.69
N PHE A 72 -0.04 -8.29 -2.78
CA PHE A 72 -1.30 -8.76 -2.22
C PHE A 72 -2.12 -7.63 -1.56
N PHE A 73 -1.48 -6.73 -0.81
CA PHE A 73 -2.18 -5.63 -0.14
C PHE A 73 -2.56 -4.49 -1.10
N HIS A 74 -2.05 -4.51 -2.34
CA HIS A 74 -2.35 -3.55 -3.40
C HIS A 74 -3.36 -4.10 -4.42
N THR A 75 -4.12 -5.13 -4.03
CA THR A 75 -5.15 -5.73 -4.88
C THR A 75 -6.54 -5.22 -4.54
N VAL A 76 -7.41 -5.17 -5.54
CA VAL A 76 -8.82 -4.81 -5.39
C VAL A 76 -9.55 -5.83 -4.54
N GLU A 77 -9.16 -7.12 -4.60
CA GLU A 77 -9.72 -8.16 -3.74
C GLU A 77 -9.41 -7.89 -2.27
N PHE A 78 -8.18 -7.50 -1.93
CA PHE A 78 -7.83 -7.09 -0.56
C PHE A 78 -8.64 -5.86 -0.11
N LEU A 79 -8.75 -4.84 -0.96
CA LEU A 79 -9.54 -3.64 -0.65
C LEU A 79 -11.03 -3.98 -0.42
N LEU A 80 -11.61 -4.84 -1.25
CA LEU A 80 -13.01 -5.26 -1.12
C LEU A 80 -13.26 -6.04 0.18
N VAL A 81 -12.36 -6.96 0.53
CA VAL A 81 -12.45 -7.69 1.81
C VAL A 81 -12.35 -6.72 2.98
N LEU A 82 -11.41 -5.79 2.95
CA LEU A 82 -11.25 -4.80 4.01
C LEU A 82 -12.44 -3.85 4.10
N LEU A 83 -13.02 -3.45 2.97
CA LEU A 83 -14.25 -2.66 2.91
C LEU A 83 -15.41 -3.41 3.58
N LEU A 84 -15.61 -4.69 3.27
CA LEU A 84 -16.64 -5.49 3.92
C LEU A 84 -16.42 -5.61 5.44
N LEU A 85 -15.18 -5.82 5.87
CA LEU A 85 -14.82 -5.88 7.30
C LEU A 85 -15.02 -4.55 8.02
N SER A 86 -14.87 -3.42 7.32
CA SER A 86 -15.01 -2.08 7.90
C SER A 86 -16.41 -1.81 8.46
N PHE A 87 -17.45 -2.45 7.93
CA PHE A 87 -18.82 -2.33 8.44
C PHE A 87 -19.02 -3.00 9.81
N TYR A 88 -18.15 -3.93 10.19
CA TYR A 88 -18.28 -4.73 11.41
C TYR A 88 -17.20 -4.43 12.46
N SER A 89 -16.10 -3.79 12.06
CA SER A 89 -14.95 -3.55 12.94
C SER A 89 -14.41 -2.13 12.78
N LYS A 90 -14.38 -1.40 13.90
CA LYS A 90 -13.74 -0.07 13.97
C LYS A 90 -12.27 -0.13 13.54
N LEU A 91 -11.56 -1.20 13.91
CA LEU A 91 -10.18 -1.43 13.50
C LEU A 91 -10.08 -1.51 11.97
N ALA A 92 -10.95 -2.30 11.33
CA ALA A 92 -10.98 -2.43 9.88
C ALA A 92 -11.41 -1.13 9.19
N PHE A 93 -12.29 -0.33 9.81
CA PHE A 93 -12.67 0.99 9.32
C PHE A 93 -11.50 1.97 9.29
N PHE A 94 -10.74 2.10 10.38
CA PHE A 94 -9.55 2.97 10.40
C PHE A 94 -8.44 2.43 9.49
N ALA A 95 -8.28 1.10 9.41
CA ALA A 95 -7.36 0.49 8.45
C ALA A 95 -7.75 0.79 7.00
N LEU A 96 -9.05 0.72 6.67
CA LEU A 96 -9.57 1.07 5.34
C LEU A 96 -9.23 2.51 4.97
N ILE A 97 -9.40 3.46 5.89
CA ILE A 97 -8.99 4.85 5.67
C ILE A 97 -7.50 4.92 5.34
N GLY A 98 -6.66 4.22 6.09
CA GLY A 98 -5.21 4.13 5.82
C GLY A 98 -4.90 3.56 4.43
N VAL A 99 -5.57 2.47 4.04
CA VAL A 99 -5.42 1.87 2.70
C VAL A 99 -5.86 2.80 1.59
N VAL A 100 -7.00 3.48 1.76
CA VAL A 100 -7.50 4.43 0.76
C VAL A 100 -6.52 5.58 0.57
N ILE A 101 -5.99 6.16 1.64
CA ILE A 101 -4.99 7.23 1.55
C ILE A 101 -3.75 6.75 0.81
N HIS A 102 -3.27 5.55 1.13
CA HIS A 102 -2.13 4.94 0.46
C HIS A 102 -2.38 4.78 -1.04
N PHE A 103 -3.52 4.18 -1.42
CA PHE A 103 -3.88 3.97 -2.83
C PHE A 103 -4.07 5.28 -3.59
N LEU A 104 -4.57 6.34 -2.95
CA LEU A 104 -4.68 7.64 -3.59
C LEU A 104 -3.30 8.23 -3.93
N LEU A 105 -2.30 8.04 -3.07
CA LEU A 105 -0.93 8.46 -3.35
C LEU A 105 -0.30 7.63 -4.47
N ASP A 106 -0.50 6.31 -4.42
CA ASP A 106 -0.08 5.39 -5.45
C ASP A 106 -0.62 5.76 -6.83
N ILE A 107 -1.94 5.98 -6.93
CA ILE A 107 -2.60 6.39 -8.17
C ILE A 107 -2.05 7.73 -8.65
N TYR A 108 -1.88 8.70 -7.73
CA TYR A 108 -1.31 10.00 -8.07
C TYR A 108 0.10 9.88 -8.67
N GLU A 109 0.96 9.04 -8.08
CA GLU A 109 2.30 8.79 -8.59
C GLU A 109 2.27 8.07 -9.94
N GLU A 110 1.46 7.02 -10.09
CA GLU A 110 1.32 6.28 -11.35
C GLU A 110 0.79 7.18 -12.48
N MET A 111 -0.18 8.05 -12.20
CA MET A 111 -0.69 9.05 -13.14
C MET A 111 0.37 10.07 -13.53
N ARG A 112 1.14 10.59 -12.55
CA ARG A 112 2.25 11.53 -12.80
C ARG A 112 3.31 10.92 -13.70
N GLU A 113 3.57 9.63 -13.54
CA GLU A 113 4.68 8.90 -14.15
C GLU A 113 4.25 8.11 -15.40
N LYS A 114 2.96 8.21 -15.79
CA LYS A 114 2.34 7.56 -16.96
C LYS A 114 2.63 6.05 -17.06
N TYR A 115 2.68 5.37 -15.92
CA TYR A 115 3.08 3.97 -15.83
C TYR A 115 2.32 3.25 -14.72
N ILE A 116 1.75 2.10 -15.04
CA ILE A 116 1.06 1.23 -14.09
C ILE A 116 2.05 0.15 -13.64
N GLY A 117 2.61 0.31 -12.43
CA GLY A 117 3.62 -0.59 -11.89
C GLY A 117 3.09 -1.81 -11.16
N ARG A 118 1.77 -1.90 -10.99
CA ARG A 118 1.13 -2.85 -10.09
C ARG A 118 -0.06 -3.52 -10.78
N PHE A 119 -0.26 -4.79 -10.47
CA PHE A 119 -1.47 -5.49 -10.87
C PHE A 119 -2.55 -5.29 -9.82
N PRO A 120 -3.68 -4.64 -10.17
CA PRO A 120 -4.72 -4.37 -9.19
C PRO A 120 -5.57 -5.60 -8.87
N SER A 121 -5.31 -6.77 -9.47
CA SER A 121 -6.15 -7.95 -9.25
C SER A 121 -5.37 -9.27 -9.29
N ILE A 122 -5.65 -10.12 -8.30
CA ILE A 122 -5.16 -11.50 -8.23
C ILE A 122 -5.78 -12.34 -9.35
N VAL A 123 -7.08 -12.19 -9.58
CA VAL A 123 -7.81 -12.93 -10.62
C VAL A 123 -7.21 -12.61 -12.00
N TRP A 124 -7.02 -11.33 -12.29
CA TRP A 124 -6.47 -10.92 -13.58
C TRP A 124 -5.02 -11.39 -13.78
N TRP A 125 -4.20 -11.34 -12.72
CA TRP A 125 -2.85 -11.88 -12.74
C TRP A 125 -2.82 -13.38 -13.05
N TYR A 126 -3.74 -14.16 -12.47
CA TYR A 126 -3.82 -15.60 -12.73
C TYR A 126 -4.25 -15.91 -14.18
N LEU A 127 -5.22 -15.17 -14.72
CA LEU A 127 -5.76 -15.36 -16.07
C LEU A 127 -4.79 -14.94 -17.19
N ARG A 128 -3.77 -14.13 -16.88
CA ARG A 128 -2.77 -13.65 -17.85
C ARG A 128 -1.61 -14.63 -18.09
N LYS A 129 -1.65 -15.80 -17.43
CA LYS A 129 -0.70 -16.89 -17.68
C LYS A 129 -0.84 -17.46 -19.09
#